data_AF-A0A1Y3YIT5-F1
#
_entry.id   AF-A0A1Y3YIT5-F1
#
_cell.length_a   1.000
_cell.length_b   1.000
_cell.length_c   1.000
_cell.angle_alpha   90.00
_cell.angle_beta   90.00
_cell.angle_gamma   90.00
#
_symmetry.space_group_name_H-M   'P 1'
#
loop_
_entity.id
_entity.type
_entity.pdbx_description
1 polymer ?
#
loop_
_entity_poly.entity_id
_entity_poly.type
_entity_poly.pdbx_seq_one_letter_code
_entity_poly.pdbx_strand_id
1 'polypeptide(L)'
;MLISLVLIAAYIVYAISVMQGIPWSVSDTYYQLDKRGRPKWLFQAAMIVPAFLLLPAWLDVSPVEIQFLAFLSGAGLIFVGAAPCFKLELEGKVHYIATGVCGVASSAWICLAGYWLFPLLLSASCIYLTYRYQRPMFWVECSLFLSVYLTVFCLLL
;
A
#
# COMPACT_ATOMS: atom_id res chain seq x y z
N MET A 1 -1.92 -1.83 14.30
CA MET A 1 -1.20 -0.79 13.52
C MET A 1 0.34 -0.93 13.54
N LEU A 2 1.06 -0.82 14.66
CA LEU A 2 2.55 -0.81 14.64
C LEU A 2 3.18 -2.07 14.02
N ILE A 3 2.67 -3.25 14.38
CA ILE A 3 3.14 -4.53 13.80
C ILE A 3 2.92 -4.53 12.28
N SER A 4 1.77 -4.03 11.82
CA SER A 4 1.45 -3.88 10.40
C SER A 4 2.48 -3.01 9.67
N LEU A 5 2.82 -1.85 10.26
CA LEU A 5 3.81 -0.93 9.70
C LEU A 5 5.20 -1.58 9.59
N VAL A 6 5.63 -2.28 10.65
CA VAL A 6 6.92 -2.98 10.65
C VAL A 6 6.96 -4.06 9.58
N LEU A 7 5.90 -4.84 9.42
CA LEU A 7 5.84 -5.90 8.41
C LEU A 7 5.91 -5.35 6.99
N ILE A 8 5.12 -4.31 6.65
CA ILE A 8 5.15 -3.73 5.31
C ILE A 8 6.49 -3.03 5.03
N ALA A 9 7.06 -2.32 6.00
CA ALA A 9 8.34 -1.65 5.85
C ALA A 9 9.49 -2.65 5.69
N ALA A 10 9.52 -3.69 6.53
CA ALA A 10 10.52 -4.75 6.44
C ALA A 10 10.43 -5.47 5.09
N TYR A 11 9.21 -5.72 4.59
CA TYR A 11 9.01 -6.31 3.27
C TYR A 11 9.54 -5.42 2.14
N ILE A 12 9.23 -4.12 2.14
CA ILE A 12 9.70 -3.19 1.10
C ILE A 12 11.23 -3.11 1.11
N VAL A 13 11.84 -2.98 2.29
CA VAL A 13 13.31 -2.96 2.44
C VAL A 13 13.90 -4.27 1.90
N TYR A 14 13.37 -5.41 2.33
CA TYR A 14 13.79 -6.73 1.85
C TYR A 14 13.70 -6.85 0.32
N ALA A 15 12.58 -6.44 -0.27
CA ALA A 15 12.37 -6.53 -1.72
C ALA A 15 13.40 -5.67 -2.48
N ILE A 16 13.65 -4.43 -2.04
CA ILE A 16 14.68 -3.56 -2.64
C ILE A 16 16.07 -4.19 -2.51
N SER A 17 16.41 -4.73 -1.33
CA SER A 17 17.72 -5.36 -1.08
C SER A 17 17.96 -6.57 -1.98
N VAL A 18 16.96 -7.45 -2.11
CA VAL A 18 17.04 -8.62 -3.00
C VAL A 18 17.13 -8.19 -4.46
N MET A 19 16.42 -7.13 -4.84
CA MET A 19 16.38 -6.67 -6.23
C MET A 19 17.63 -5.91 -6.66
N GLN A 20 18.44 -5.45 -5.71
CA GLN A 20 19.56 -4.53 -5.92
C GLN A 20 19.12 -3.26 -6.68
N GLY A 21 17.88 -2.81 -6.44
CA GLY A 21 17.28 -1.70 -7.16
C GLY A 21 15.79 -1.53 -6.84
N ILE A 22 15.23 -0.40 -7.25
CA ILE A 22 13.83 -0.05 -7.01
C ILE A 22 12.95 -0.69 -8.11
N PRO A 23 11.93 -1.48 -7.74
CA PRO A 23 10.98 -2.08 -8.69
C PRO A 23 10.13 -1.03 -9.40
N TRP A 24 9.41 -1.44 -10.44
CA TRP A 24 8.44 -0.55 -11.09
C TRP A 24 7.27 -0.16 -10.17
N SER A 25 6.78 -1.12 -9.39
CA SER A 25 5.77 -0.97 -8.35
C SER A 25 6.02 -1.99 -7.24
N VAL A 26 5.40 -1.80 -6.08
CA VAL A 26 5.36 -2.80 -5.00
C VAL A 26 4.76 -4.09 -5.53
N SER A 27 3.73 -4.07 -6.37
CA SER A 27 3.19 -5.28 -6.99
C SER A 27 4.18 -5.98 -7.93
N ASP A 28 5.05 -5.25 -8.66
CA ASP A 28 6.06 -5.87 -9.55
C ASP A 28 7.04 -6.78 -8.79
N THR A 29 7.22 -6.56 -7.49
CA THR A 29 8.05 -7.42 -6.63
C THR A 29 7.61 -8.89 -6.67
N TYR A 30 6.32 -9.18 -6.89
CA TYR A 30 5.81 -10.55 -7.08
C TYR A 30 6.56 -11.31 -8.18
N TYR A 31 6.75 -10.68 -9.34
CA TYR A 31 7.49 -11.28 -10.46
C TYR A 31 9.00 -11.22 -10.27
N GLN A 32 9.48 -10.18 -9.60
CA GLN A 32 10.92 -9.93 -9.46
C GLN A 32 11.57 -10.85 -8.43
N LEU A 33 10.82 -11.22 -7.38
CA LEU A 33 11.23 -12.22 -6.40
C LEU A 33 11.36 -13.60 -7.06
N ASP A 34 10.41 -13.98 -7.92
CA ASP A 34 10.47 -15.22 -8.69
C ASP A 34 11.73 -15.36 -9.53
N LYS A 35 12.01 -14.31 -10.32
CA LYS A 35 13.18 -14.26 -11.21
C LYS A 35 14.50 -14.42 -10.44
N ARG A 36 14.48 -14.17 -9.13
CA ARG A 36 15.64 -14.25 -8.23
C ARG A 36 15.57 -15.46 -7.29
N GLY A 37 14.69 -16.43 -7.57
CA GLY A 37 14.54 -17.65 -6.78
C GLY A 37 14.03 -17.42 -5.36
N ARG A 38 13.32 -16.30 -5.11
CA ARG A 38 12.70 -16.00 -3.82
C ARG A 38 11.21 -16.32 -3.84
N PRO A 39 10.61 -16.66 -2.68
CA PRO A 39 9.20 -17.04 -2.65
C PRO A 39 8.28 -15.88 -3.02
N LYS A 40 7.48 -16.06 -4.09
CA LYS A 40 6.51 -15.06 -4.57
C LYS A 40 5.41 -14.72 -3.55
N TRP A 41 5.03 -15.70 -2.73
CA TRP A 41 3.96 -15.55 -1.74
C TRP A 41 4.28 -14.48 -0.70
N LEU A 42 5.54 -14.07 -0.57
CA LEU A 42 5.94 -12.94 0.28
C LEU A 42 5.22 -11.65 -0.09
N PHE A 43 4.97 -11.39 -1.38
CA PHE A 43 4.15 -10.25 -1.81
C PHE A 43 2.72 -10.36 -1.29
N GLN A 44 2.09 -11.52 -1.47
CA GLN A 44 0.71 -11.76 -1.03
C GLN A 44 0.59 -11.56 0.49
N ALA A 45 1.50 -12.16 1.25
CA ALA A 45 1.54 -12.01 2.71
C ALA A 45 1.78 -10.55 3.13
N ALA A 46 2.64 -9.82 2.43
CA ALA A 46 2.93 -8.43 2.72
C ALA A 46 1.77 -7.47 2.40
N MET A 47 0.85 -7.84 1.51
CA MET A 47 -0.38 -7.06 1.30
C MET A 47 -1.46 -7.46 2.31
N ILE A 48 -1.69 -8.76 2.48
CA ILE A 48 -2.81 -9.30 3.25
C ILE A 48 -2.60 -9.14 4.76
N VAL A 49 -1.45 -9.56 5.29
CA VAL A 49 -1.23 -9.59 6.76
C VAL A 49 -1.20 -8.17 7.34
N PRO A 50 -0.47 -7.20 6.77
CA PRO A 50 -0.57 -5.81 7.20
C PRO A 50 -1.99 -5.25 7.08
N ALA A 51 -2.71 -5.50 5.99
CA ALA A 51 -4.09 -5.03 5.85
C ALA A 51 -4.97 -5.50 7.03
N PHE A 52 -4.94 -6.79 7.37
CA PHE A 52 -5.67 -7.34 8.52
C PHE A 52 -5.25 -6.76 9.87
N LEU A 53 -3.95 -6.50 10.06
CA LEU A 53 -3.42 -5.97 11.32
C LEU A 53 -3.61 -4.44 11.49
N LEU A 54 -3.78 -3.73 10.38
CA LEU A 54 -4.07 -2.30 10.36
C LEU A 54 -5.58 -2.04 10.53
N LEU A 55 -6.42 -2.85 9.88
CA LEU A 55 -7.84 -2.57 9.71
C LEU A 55 -8.60 -2.33 11.03
N PRO A 56 -8.43 -3.12 12.11
CA PRO A 56 -9.14 -2.85 13.38
C PRO A 56 -8.85 -1.45 13.93
N ALA A 57 -7.56 -1.10 14.07
CA ALA A 57 -7.17 0.21 14.57
C ALA A 57 -7.61 1.34 13.63
N TRP A 58 -7.62 1.10 12.32
CA TRP A 58 -8.09 2.08 11.34
C TRP A 58 -9.61 2.30 11.46
N LEU A 59 -10.39 1.24 11.65
CA LEU A 59 -11.84 1.35 11.85
C LEU A 59 -12.18 2.01 13.18
N ASP A 60 -11.44 1.72 14.25
CA ASP A 60 -11.67 2.28 15.60
C ASP A 60 -11.51 3.81 15.62
N VAL A 61 -10.56 4.36 14.87
CA VAL A 61 -10.33 5.81 14.79
C VAL A 61 -11.15 6.51 13.70
N SER A 62 -11.86 5.75 12.86
CA SER A 62 -12.62 6.34 11.77
C SER A 62 -13.95 6.92 12.26
N PRO A 63 -14.32 8.14 11.86
CA PRO A 63 -15.69 8.63 12.01
C PRO A 63 -16.67 7.69 11.31
N VAL A 64 -17.84 7.46 11.91
CA VAL A 64 -18.83 6.48 11.45
C VAL A 64 -19.26 6.73 10.00
N GLU A 65 -19.36 7.98 9.60
CA GLU A 65 -19.81 8.42 8.28
C GLU A 65 -18.84 8.02 7.16
N ILE A 66 -17.55 7.86 7.48
CA ILE A 66 -16.48 7.56 6.51
C ILE A 66 -15.76 6.23 6.79
N GLN A 67 -16.15 5.52 7.85
CA GLN A 67 -15.56 4.24 8.25
C GLN A 67 -15.58 3.19 7.13
N PHE A 68 -16.59 3.24 6.25
CA PHE A 68 -16.67 2.37 5.08
C PHE A 68 -15.50 2.55 4.10
N LEU A 69 -14.86 3.73 4.04
CA LEU A 69 -13.69 3.97 3.19
C LEU A 69 -12.45 3.27 3.74
N ALA A 70 -12.28 3.23 5.06
CA ALA A 70 -11.22 2.46 5.70
C ALA A 70 -11.40 0.95 5.44
N PHE A 71 -12.64 0.45 5.57
CA PHE A 71 -12.98 -0.92 5.20
C PHE A 71 -12.70 -1.23 3.73
N LEU A 72 -13.17 -0.38 2.82
CA LEU A 72 -13.01 -0.55 1.38
C LEU A 72 -11.52 -0.53 0.99
N SER A 73 -10.71 0.32 1.64
CA SER A 73 -9.28 0.35 1.43
C SER A 73 -8.58 -0.91 1.93
N GLY A 74 -8.89 -1.35 3.16
CA GLY A 74 -8.32 -2.57 3.72
C GLY A 74 -8.68 -3.82 2.90
N ALA A 75 -9.95 -3.94 2.51
CA ALA A 75 -10.43 -5.00 1.65
C ALA A 75 -9.76 -4.95 0.26
N GLY A 76 -9.64 -3.75 -0.34
CA GLY A 76 -8.93 -3.55 -1.60
C GLY A 76 -7.49 -4.09 -1.54
N LEU A 77 -6.75 -3.77 -0.48
CA LEU A 77 -5.38 -4.27 -0.31
C LEU A 77 -5.31 -5.80 -0.15
N ILE A 78 -6.31 -6.41 0.52
CA ILE A 78 -6.41 -7.88 0.61
C ILE A 78 -6.64 -8.49 -0.77
N PHE A 79 -7.54 -7.90 -1.59
CA PHE A 79 -7.77 -8.36 -2.96
C PHE A 79 -6.55 -8.19 -3.87
N VAL A 80 -5.75 -7.13 -3.68
CA VAL A 80 -4.46 -6.95 -4.36
C VAL A 80 -3.51 -8.11 -4.06
N GLY A 81 -3.45 -8.55 -2.79
CA GLY A 81 -2.67 -9.72 -2.39
C GLY A 81 -3.25 -11.05 -2.88
N ALA A 82 -4.58 -11.17 -2.97
CA ALA A 82 -5.28 -12.37 -3.44
C ALA A 82 -5.24 -12.56 -4.96
N ALA A 83 -5.06 -11.48 -5.74
CA ALA A 83 -4.87 -11.50 -7.18
C ALA A 83 -3.45 -11.01 -7.57
N PRO A 84 -2.38 -11.72 -7.18
CA PRO A 84 -1.01 -11.26 -7.37
C PRO A 84 -0.51 -11.43 -8.82
N CYS A 85 -1.08 -12.33 -9.62
CA CYS A 85 -0.67 -12.52 -11.02
C CYS A 85 -1.33 -11.49 -11.95
N PHE A 86 -1.14 -10.21 -11.65
CA PHE A 86 -1.82 -9.09 -12.33
C PHE A 86 -1.52 -8.91 -13.83
N LYS A 87 -0.62 -9.73 -14.41
CA LYS A 87 -0.35 -9.77 -15.86
C LYS A 87 -1.25 -10.79 -16.59
N LEU A 88 -1.96 -11.65 -15.86
CA LEU A 88 -3.02 -12.50 -16.41
C LEU A 88 -4.30 -11.69 -16.56
N GLU A 89 -5.16 -12.05 -17.52
CA GLU A 89 -6.31 -11.20 -17.88
C GLU A 89 -7.32 -11.02 -16.72
N LEU A 90 -7.73 -12.12 -16.08
CA LEU A 90 -8.72 -12.08 -15.00
C LEU A 90 -8.13 -11.50 -13.71
N GLU A 91 -7.01 -12.05 -13.25
CA GLU A 91 -6.33 -11.55 -12.04
C GLU A 91 -5.86 -10.10 -12.21
N GLY A 92 -5.43 -9.71 -13.40
CA GLY A 92 -5.07 -8.32 -13.72
C GLY A 92 -6.23 -7.36 -13.54
N LYS A 93 -7.41 -7.67 -14.09
CA LYS A 93 -8.61 -6.85 -13.89
C LYS A 93 -8.94 -6.70 -12.40
N VAL A 94 -8.94 -7.81 -11.64
CA VAL A 94 -9.21 -7.78 -10.20
C VAL A 94 -8.17 -6.94 -9.47
N HIS A 95 -6.88 -7.16 -9.75
CA HIS A 95 -5.78 -6.46 -9.11
C HIS A 95 -5.85 -4.95 -9.36
N TYR A 96 -5.97 -4.51 -10.61
CA TYR A 96 -5.98 -3.09 -10.93
C TYR A 96 -7.21 -2.37 -10.37
N ILE A 97 -8.39 -3.00 -10.41
CA ILE A 97 -9.61 -2.44 -9.80
C ILE A 97 -9.41 -2.35 -8.29
N ALA A 98 -8.93 -3.41 -7.63
CA ALA A 98 -8.70 -3.44 -6.19
C ALA A 98 -7.65 -2.40 -5.75
N THR A 99 -6.56 -2.24 -6.50
CA THR A 99 -5.54 -1.20 -6.27
C THR A 99 -6.14 0.20 -6.40
N GLY A 100 -6.94 0.44 -7.45
CA GLY A 100 -7.60 1.73 -7.65
C GLY A 100 -8.59 2.06 -6.52
N VAL A 101 -9.44 1.10 -6.15
CA VAL A 101 -10.37 1.22 -5.03
C VAL A 101 -9.62 1.47 -3.72
N CYS A 102 -8.55 0.71 -3.46
CA CYS A 102 -7.70 0.89 -2.29
C CYS A 102 -7.12 2.31 -2.21
N GLY A 103 -6.49 2.78 -3.30
CA GLY A 103 -5.85 4.09 -3.34
C GLY A 103 -6.84 5.26 -3.22
N VAL A 104 -7.99 5.18 -3.90
CA VAL A 104 -9.01 6.24 -3.85
C VAL A 104 -9.70 6.27 -2.49
N ALA A 105 -10.09 5.11 -1.95
CA ALA A 105 -10.76 5.04 -0.66
C ALA A 105 -9.86 5.51 0.49
N SER A 106 -8.58 5.09 0.52
CA SER A 106 -7.61 5.59 1.50
C SER A 106 -7.41 7.10 1.39
N SER A 107 -7.19 7.63 0.19
CA SER A 107 -6.98 9.07 -0.01
C SER A 107 -8.21 9.90 0.39
N ALA A 108 -9.41 9.45 -0.01
CA ALA A 108 -10.66 10.09 0.37
C ALA A 108 -10.86 10.06 1.89
N TRP A 109 -10.59 8.92 2.53
CA TRP A 109 -10.68 8.80 3.99
C TRP A 109 -9.73 9.77 4.71
N ILE A 110 -8.47 9.85 4.29
CA ILE A 110 -7.48 10.77 4.89
C ILE A 110 -7.93 12.23 4.76
N CYS A 111 -8.41 12.62 3.58
CA CYS A 111 -8.88 13.97 3.33
C CYS A 111 -10.12 14.32 4.17
N LEU A 112 -11.11 13.41 4.22
CA LEU A 112 -12.35 13.62 4.99
C LEU A 112 -12.14 13.54 6.50
N ALA A 113 -11.12 12.79 6.96
CA ALA A 113 -10.69 12.79 8.36
C ALA A 113 -9.95 14.08 8.77
N GLY A 114 -9.69 15.01 7.83
CA GLY A 114 -9.03 16.29 8.09
C GLY A 114 -7.51 16.27 7.96
N TYR A 115 -6.90 15.16 7.53
CA TYR A 115 -5.44 14.98 7.46
C TYR A 115 -4.90 15.06 6.01
N TRP A 116 -5.55 15.84 5.15
CA TRP A 116 -5.19 16.05 3.74
C TRP A 116 -3.74 16.55 3.53
N LEU A 117 -3.11 17.12 4.56
CA LEU A 117 -1.73 17.58 4.50
C LEU A 117 -0.72 16.43 4.33
N PHE A 118 -0.99 15.23 4.87
CA PHE A 118 -0.07 14.10 4.73
C PHE A 118 0.14 13.65 3.28
N PRO A 119 -0.90 13.31 2.50
CA PRO A 119 -0.73 12.95 1.10
C PRO A 119 -0.15 14.12 0.28
N LEU A 120 -0.47 15.37 0.63
CA LEU A 120 0.09 16.54 -0.04
C LEU A 120 1.60 16.67 0.20
N LEU A 121 2.08 16.58 1.44
CA LEU A 121 3.51 16.69 1.75
C LEU A 121 4.31 15.53 1.15
N LEU A 122 3.77 14.32 1.21
CA LEU A 122 4.42 13.14 0.65
C LEU A 122 4.43 13.14 -0.89
N SER A 123 3.52 13.89 -1.53
CA SER A 123 3.54 14.10 -2.99
C SER A 123 4.83 14.82 -3.44
N ALA A 124 5.37 15.76 -2.66
CA ALA A 124 6.61 16.46 -3.00
C ALA A 124 7.82 15.51 -3.00
N SER A 125 7.94 14.68 -1.95
CA SER A 125 8.95 13.61 -1.89
C SER A 125 8.77 12.61 -3.03
N CYS A 126 7.53 12.23 -3.34
CA CYS A 126 7.21 11.33 -4.44
C CYS A 126 7.66 11.90 -5.80
N ILE A 127 7.44 13.19 -6.06
CA ILE A 127 7.87 13.87 -7.30
C ILE A 127 9.40 13.84 -7.40
N TYR A 128 10.10 14.23 -6.33
CA TYR A 128 11.56 14.23 -6.30
C TYR A 128 12.14 12.82 -6.56
N LEU A 129 11.63 11.81 -5.86
CA LEU A 129 12.10 10.44 -5.99
C LEU A 129 11.75 9.84 -7.36
N THR A 130 10.60 10.23 -7.94
CA THR A 130 10.24 9.87 -9.30
C THR A 130 11.21 10.47 -10.31
N TYR A 131 11.55 11.75 -10.18
CA TYR A 131 12.54 12.40 -11.03
C TYR A 131 13.91 11.71 -10.92
N ARG A 132 14.35 11.37 -9.71
CA ARG A 132 15.67 10.77 -9.45
C ARG A 132 15.79 9.31 -9.88
N TYR A 133 14.75 8.50 -9.69
CA TYR A 133 14.81 7.04 -9.86
C TYR A 133 13.94 6.51 -11.00
N GLN A 134 13.07 7.33 -11.59
CA GLN A 134 12.23 6.98 -12.75
C GLN A 134 11.30 5.79 -12.48
N ARG A 135 10.81 5.67 -11.24
CA ARG A 135 9.88 4.62 -10.76
C ARG A 135 8.62 5.24 -10.13
N PRO A 136 7.76 5.92 -10.91
CA PRO A 136 6.64 6.69 -10.37
C PRO A 136 5.66 5.87 -9.53
N MET A 137 5.22 4.71 -10.04
CA MET A 137 4.21 3.90 -9.36
C MET A 137 4.67 3.40 -7.99
N PHE A 138 5.91 2.93 -7.88
CA PHE A 138 6.48 2.51 -6.61
C PHE A 138 6.42 3.62 -5.54
N TRP A 139 6.78 4.86 -5.91
CA TRP A 139 6.79 5.97 -4.97
C TRP A 139 5.39 6.46 -4.61
N VAL A 140 4.44 6.42 -5.54
CA VAL A 140 3.02 6.71 -5.27
C VAL A 140 2.46 5.70 -4.26
N GLU A 141 2.71 4.40 -4.46
CA GLU A 141 2.25 3.36 -3.55
C GLU A 141 2.87 3.51 -2.15
N CYS A 142 4.18 3.76 -2.06
CA CYS A 142 4.86 4.02 -0.79
C CYS A 142 4.31 5.27 -0.07
N SER A 143 4.04 6.34 -0.82
CA SER A 143 3.45 7.58 -0.31
C SER A 143 2.05 7.34 0.26
N LEU A 144 1.21 6.57 -0.43
CA LEU A 144 -0.12 6.22 0.05
C LEU A 144 -0.08 5.36 1.31
N PHE A 145 0.77 4.33 1.35
CA PHE A 145 0.97 3.53 2.57
C PHE A 145 1.35 4.43 3.75
N LEU A 146 2.39 5.26 3.56
CA LEU A 146 2.88 6.14 4.63
C LEU A 146 1.82 7.16 5.08
N SER A 147 1.05 7.72 4.14
CA SER A 147 -0.04 8.66 4.45
C SER A 147 -1.10 8.03 5.35
N VAL A 148 -1.51 6.79 5.06
CA VAL A 148 -2.47 6.04 5.90
C VAL A 148 -1.90 5.82 7.30
N TYR A 149 -0.67 5.31 7.41
CA TYR A 149 -0.07 5.03 8.72
C TYR A 149 0.12 6.28 9.56
N LEU A 150 0.56 7.40 8.97
CA LEU A 150 0.69 8.67 9.67
C LEU A 150 -0.66 9.18 10.18
N THR A 151 -1.70 9.10 9.33
CA THR A 151 -3.04 9.53 9.71
C THR A 151 -3.60 8.71 10.86
N VAL A 152 -3.55 7.38 10.75
CA VAL A 152 -4.03 6.48 11.81
C VAL A 152 -3.22 6.66 13.09
N PHE A 153 -1.90 6.81 13.00
CA PHE A 153 -1.05 7.07 14.15
C PHE A 153 -1.40 8.38 14.85
N CYS A 154 -1.59 9.47 14.10
CA CYS A 154 -1.97 10.77 14.68
C CYS A 154 -3.36 10.77 15.32
N LEU A 155 -4.30 9.98 14.82
CA LEU A 155 -5.62 9.84 15.42
C LEU A 155 -5.63 8.96 16.69
N LEU A 156 -4.59 8.15 16.89
CA LEU A 156 -4.43 7.30 18.09
C LEU A 156 -3.73 8.02 19.25
N LEU A 157 -3.11 9.18 19.00
CA LEU A 157 -2.44 10.01 20.00
C LEU A 157 -3.42 10.97 20.68
#